data_AF-A0A1S3XFL9-F1
#
_entry.id   AF-A0A1S3XFL9-F1
#
_cell.length_a   1.000
_cell.length_b   1.000
_cell.length_c   1.000
_cell.angle_alpha   90.00
_cell.angle_beta   90.00
_cell.angle_gamma   90.00
#
_symmetry.space_group_name_H-M   'P 1'
#
loop_
_entity.id
_entity.type
_entity.pdbx_description
1 polymer ?
#
loop_
_entity_poly.entity_id
_entity_poly.type
_entity_poly.pdbx_seq_one_letter_code
_entity_poly.pdbx_strand_id
1 'polypeptide(L)'
;MYRDLRESVVEVRRVHDRLMFINLVIGESTLNVVSAYAPQAGLDEEVKRRFWESLDEVVRSIPPAERLFIGGDFNGLIGSVAGDYGEVHGGFDFGDRNGGGSSLLDFAKAFELVIANSSFPKREKHLVTFRRLIVKTQIDYLLLRRCDRG
;
A
#
# COMPACT_ATOMS: atom_id res chain seq x y z
N MET A 1 17.14 -27.84 0.40
CA MET A 1 17.14 -27.35 -0.99
C MET A 1 16.26 -26.12 -1.01
N TYR A 2 16.83 -24.92 -1.05
CA TYR A 2 16.04 -23.69 -1.14
C TYR A 2 15.40 -23.66 -2.53
N ARG A 3 14.08 -23.78 -2.60
CA ARG A 3 13.33 -23.56 -3.84
C ARG A 3 13.53 -22.09 -4.22
N ASP A 4 13.91 -21.82 -5.46
CA ASP A 4 14.08 -20.45 -5.91
C ASP A 4 12.70 -19.77 -5.93
N LEU A 5 12.58 -18.56 -5.38
CA LEU A 5 11.31 -17.82 -5.28
C LEU A 5 10.65 -17.65 -6.65
N ARG A 6 11.45 -17.60 -7.73
CA ARG A 6 10.93 -17.54 -9.10
C ARG A 6 10.06 -18.77 -9.46
N GLU A 7 10.34 -19.93 -8.87
CA GLU A 7 9.62 -21.18 -9.14
C GLU A 7 8.25 -21.21 -8.43
N SER A 8 8.03 -20.29 -7.51
CA SER A 8 6.74 -20.09 -6.83
C SER A 8 5.83 -19.10 -7.55
N VAL A 9 6.32 -18.38 -8.57
CA VAL A 9 5.51 -17.39 -9.31
C VAL A 9 4.51 -18.11 -10.21
N VAL A 10 3.23 -17.85 -10.00
CA VAL A 10 2.13 -18.41 -10.81
C VAL A 10 1.67 -17.41 -11.85
N GLU A 11 1.57 -16.13 -11.48
CA GLU A 11 1.11 -15.07 -12.37
C GLU A 11 1.92 -13.79 -12.16
N VAL A 12 2.22 -13.12 -13.26
CA VAL A 12 2.70 -11.73 -13.27
C VAL A 12 1.81 -10.94 -14.21
N ARG A 13 1.13 -9.92 -13.68
CA ARG A 13 0.23 -9.06 -14.42
C ARG A 13 0.67 -7.60 -14.31
N ARG A 14 1.09 -7.01 -15.43
CA ARG A 14 1.27 -5.55 -15.55
C ARG A 14 -0.08 -4.95 -15.94
N VAL A 15 -0.74 -4.29 -14.99
CA VAL A 15 -2.04 -3.65 -15.26
C VAL A 15 -1.83 -2.38 -16.09
N HIS A 16 -0.87 -1.56 -15.67
CA HIS A 16 -0.35 -0.41 -16.41
C HIS A 16 1.00 0.01 -15.82
N ASP A 17 1.59 1.10 -16.28
CA ASP A 17 2.94 1.58 -15.90
C ASP A 17 3.12 1.92 -14.40
N ARG A 18 2.03 1.89 -13.64
CA ARG A 18 1.96 2.31 -12.23
C ARG A 18 1.39 1.23 -11.32
N LEU A 19 1.00 0.09 -11.87
CA LEU A 19 0.36 -0.97 -11.10
C LEU A 19 0.76 -2.32 -11.65
N MET A 20 1.41 -3.12 -10.80
CA MET A 20 1.86 -4.46 -11.10
C MET A 20 1.34 -5.41 -10.03
N PHE A 21 0.99 -6.62 -10.45
CA PHE A 21 0.49 -7.68 -9.59
C PHE A 21 1.31 -8.95 -9.82
N ILE A 22 1.63 -9.64 -8.73
CA ILE A 22 2.34 -10.92 -8.73
C ILE A 22 1.58 -11.87 -7.80
N ASN A 23 1.30 -13.06 -8.30
CA ASN A 23 0.75 -14.17 -7.52
C ASN A 23 1.83 -15.25 -7.31
N LEU A 24 1.99 -15.68 -6.07
CA LEU A 24 2.98 -16.66 -5.64
C LEU A 24 2.29 -17.79 -4.86
N VAL A 25 2.70 -19.04 -5.08
CA VAL A 25 2.30 -20.17 -4.25
C VAL A 25 3.51 -20.66 -3.45
N ILE A 26 3.40 -20.53 -2.12
CA ILE A 26 4.45 -20.89 -1.17
C ILE A 26 3.87 -21.91 -0.18
N GLY A 27 4.31 -23.17 -0.32
CA GLY A 27 3.72 -24.28 0.44
C GLY A 27 2.26 -24.47 0.06
N GLU A 28 1.37 -24.40 1.05
CA GLU A 28 -0.09 -24.51 0.88
C GLU A 28 -0.79 -23.14 0.85
N SER A 29 -0.03 -22.04 0.78
CA SER A 29 -0.58 -20.68 0.83
C SER A 29 -0.31 -19.92 -0.46
N THR A 30 -1.34 -19.20 -0.91
CA THR A 30 -1.23 -18.23 -2.01
C THR A 30 -0.95 -16.83 -1.44
N LEU A 31 0.04 -16.17 -2.03
CA LEU A 31 0.52 -14.85 -1.68
C LEU A 31 0.37 -13.91 -2.88
N ASN A 32 -0.35 -12.82 -2.68
CA ASN A 32 -0.57 -11.80 -3.68
C ASN A 32 0.22 -10.54 -3.32
N VAL A 33 1.05 -10.07 -4.24
CA VAL A 33 1.84 -8.85 -4.08
C VAL A 33 1.43 -7.86 -5.15
N VAL A 34 0.97 -6.69 -4.71
CA VAL A 34 0.64 -5.56 -5.57
C VAL A 34 1.70 -4.48 -5.38
N SER A 35 2.35 -4.08 -6.47
CA SER A 35 3.23 -2.92 -6.49
C SER A 35 2.48 -1.73 -7.11
N ALA A 36 2.35 -0.64 -6.36
CA ALA A 36 1.56 0.53 -6.74
C ALA A 36 2.40 1.80 -6.77
N TYR A 37 2.18 2.65 -7.77
CA TYR A 37 2.78 3.97 -7.90
C TYR A 37 1.71 5.03 -8.18
N ALA A 38 1.13 5.60 -7.12
CA ALA A 38 0.00 6.51 -7.27
C ALA A 38 0.40 7.83 -7.96
N PRO A 39 -0.52 8.48 -8.67
CA PRO A 39 -0.29 9.81 -9.24
C PRO A 39 0.04 10.88 -8.17
N GLN A 40 0.96 11.78 -8.50
CA GLN A 40 1.28 12.94 -7.68
C GLN A 40 0.05 13.86 -7.50
N ALA A 41 0.01 14.60 -6.39
CA ALA A 41 -1.10 15.48 -6.05
C ALA A 41 -1.44 16.53 -7.13
N GLY A 42 -0.47 16.95 -7.96
CA GLY A 42 -0.68 17.92 -9.04
C GLY A 42 -1.13 17.34 -10.38
N LEU A 43 -1.31 16.03 -10.50
CA LEU A 43 -1.83 15.40 -11.71
C LEU A 43 -3.36 15.50 -11.79
N ASP A 44 -3.86 15.31 -13.01
CA ASP A 44 -5.28 15.35 -13.34
C ASP A 44 -6.12 14.37 -12.50
N GLU A 45 -7.30 14.80 -12.07
CA GLU A 45 -8.19 14.01 -11.21
C GLU A 45 -8.69 12.73 -11.91
N GLU A 46 -8.86 12.74 -13.23
CA GLU A 46 -9.23 11.56 -14.00
C GLU A 46 -8.11 10.50 -13.96
N VAL A 47 -6.84 10.93 -13.96
CA VAL A 47 -5.69 10.03 -13.83
C VAL A 47 -5.65 9.40 -12.43
N LYS A 48 -5.95 10.18 -11.38
CA LYS A 48 -6.06 9.68 -10.00
C LYS A 48 -7.21 8.69 -9.87
N ARG A 49 -8.40 9.02 -10.39
CA ARG A 49 -9.60 8.17 -10.37
C ARG A 49 -9.31 6.82 -11.02
N ARG A 50 -8.77 6.81 -12.24
CA ARG A 50 -8.44 5.57 -12.97
C ARG A 50 -7.43 4.69 -12.23
N PHE A 51 -6.45 5.30 -11.56
CA PHE A 51 -5.49 4.55 -10.74
C PHE A 51 -6.19 3.83 -9.59
N TRP A 52 -7.04 4.53 -8.82
CA TRP A 52 -7.75 3.94 -7.70
C TRP A 52 -8.75 2.88 -8.15
N GLU A 53 -9.43 3.06 -9.28
CA GLU A 53 -10.32 2.05 -9.87
C GLU A 53 -9.55 0.79 -10.28
N SER A 54 -8.40 0.95 -10.94
CA SER A 54 -7.55 -0.19 -11.33
C SER A 54 -7.04 -0.95 -10.09
N LEU A 55 -6.68 -0.23 -9.02
CA LEU A 55 -6.23 -0.85 -7.77
C LEU A 55 -7.38 -1.58 -7.05
N ASP A 56 -8.57 -0.99 -7.03
CA ASP A 56 -9.79 -1.59 -6.47
C ASP A 56 -10.15 -2.89 -7.21
N GLU A 57 -10.12 -2.90 -8.54
CA GLU A 57 -10.36 -4.10 -9.35
C GLU A 57 -9.35 -5.21 -9.05
N VAL A 58 -8.06 -4.86 -8.94
CA VAL A 58 -7.01 -5.83 -8.59
C VAL A 58 -7.28 -6.44 -7.22
N VAL A 59 -7.57 -5.62 -6.20
CA VAL A 59 -7.79 -6.14 -4.84
C VAL A 59 -9.07 -6.96 -4.75
N ARG A 60 -10.15 -6.56 -5.44
CA ARG A 60 -11.38 -7.35 -5.52
C ARG A 60 -11.20 -8.69 -6.23
N SER A 61 -10.26 -8.78 -7.18
CA SER A 61 -9.97 -10.04 -7.87
C SER A 61 -9.30 -11.09 -6.99
N ILE A 62 -8.78 -10.69 -5.81
CA ILE A 62 -8.00 -11.56 -4.91
C ILE A 62 -8.93 -12.16 -3.84
N PRO A 63 -9.02 -13.50 -3.72
CA PRO A 63 -9.85 -14.14 -2.73
C PRO A 63 -9.53 -13.69 -1.29
N PRO A 64 -10.52 -13.50 -0.41
CA PRO A 64 -10.29 -13.09 0.98
C PRO A 64 -9.46 -14.10 1.81
N ALA A 65 -9.46 -15.38 1.42
CA ALA A 65 -8.68 -16.43 2.06
C ALA A 65 -7.18 -16.38 1.69
N GLU A 66 -6.81 -15.64 0.65
CA GLU A 66 -5.42 -15.50 0.22
C GLU A 66 -4.76 -14.27 0.83
N ARG A 67 -3.46 -14.39 1.09
CA ARG A 67 -2.67 -13.30 1.65
C ARG A 67 -2.49 -12.20 0.62
N LEU A 68 -2.59 -10.95 1.07
CA LEU A 68 -2.42 -9.77 0.22
C LEU A 68 -1.44 -8.79 0.85
N PHE A 69 -0.43 -8.41 0.07
CA PHE A 69 0.49 -7.33 0.37
C PHE A 69 0.44 -6.30 -0.74
N ILE A 70 0.23 -5.03 -0.38
CA ILE A 70 0.28 -3.92 -1.32
C ILE A 70 1.41 -3.01 -0.87
N GLY A 71 2.36 -2.74 -1.76
CA GLY A 71 3.52 -1.92 -1.47
C GLY A 71 3.79 -0.90 -2.56
N GLY A 72 4.27 0.26 -2.19
CA GLY A 72 4.82 1.24 -3.13
C GLY A 72 4.56 2.68 -2.72
N ASP A 73 4.83 3.59 -3.64
CA ASP A 73 4.73 5.04 -3.44
C ASP A 73 3.31 5.52 -3.80
N PHE A 74 2.55 5.92 -2.78
CA PHE A 74 1.19 6.42 -2.92
C PHE A 74 1.11 7.95 -3.08
N ASN A 75 2.24 8.67 -3.05
CA ASN A 75 2.30 10.14 -3.15
C ASN A 75 1.33 10.89 -2.20
N GLY A 76 0.90 10.22 -1.13
CA GLY A 76 -0.07 10.69 -0.15
C GLY A 76 0.58 10.77 1.22
N LEU A 77 0.17 11.75 2.03
CA LEU A 77 0.59 11.87 3.43
C LEU A 77 -0.61 11.50 4.29
N ILE A 78 -0.52 10.40 5.04
CA ILE A 78 -1.63 9.97 5.92
C ILE A 78 -1.71 10.78 7.22
N GLY A 79 -0.59 11.40 7.60
CA GLY A 79 -0.43 12.30 8.73
C GLY A 79 -0.37 11.59 10.09
N SER A 80 0.09 12.28 11.13
CA SER A 80 0.29 11.65 12.45
C SER A 80 -1.01 11.34 13.21
N VAL A 81 -2.10 12.05 12.89
CA VAL A 81 -3.39 11.90 13.58
C VAL A 81 -4.20 10.81 12.89
N ALA A 82 -4.51 9.73 13.61
CA ALA A 82 -5.35 8.65 13.08
C ALA A 82 -6.79 9.12 12.81
N GLY A 83 -7.41 9.83 13.76
CA GLY A 83 -8.84 10.21 13.69
C GLY A 83 -9.73 8.96 13.60
N ASP A 84 -10.71 8.98 12.70
CA ASP A 84 -11.67 7.87 12.48
C ASP A 84 -11.09 6.67 11.72
N TYR A 85 -9.76 6.61 11.57
CA TYR A 85 -9.03 5.57 10.84
C TYR A 85 -8.22 4.66 11.77
N GLY A 86 -8.55 4.61 13.07
CA GLY A 86 -7.80 3.82 14.07
C GLY A 86 -7.66 2.33 13.74
N GLU A 87 -8.59 1.77 12.95
CA GLU A 87 -8.55 0.37 12.51
C GLU A 87 -7.57 0.09 11.35
N VAL A 88 -7.06 1.13 10.67
CA VAL A 88 -6.12 1.01 9.54
C VAL A 88 -4.81 1.79 9.74
N HIS A 89 -4.84 2.81 10.61
CA HIS A 89 -3.75 3.73 10.87
C HIS A 89 -3.15 3.48 12.26
N GLY A 90 -1.87 3.12 12.31
CA GLY A 90 -1.19 2.70 13.53
C GLY A 90 -0.69 3.82 14.45
N GLY A 91 -0.79 5.09 14.03
CA GLY A 91 -0.54 6.26 14.89
C GLY A 91 0.90 6.73 14.95
N PHE A 92 1.82 6.11 14.20
CA PHE A 92 3.25 6.44 14.21
C PHE A 92 3.76 7.08 12.91
N ASP A 93 2.87 7.67 12.11
CA ASP A 93 3.22 8.44 10.92
C ASP A 93 3.53 9.92 11.27
N PHE A 94 3.98 10.73 10.30
CA PHE A 94 4.36 12.12 10.56
C PHE A 94 3.82 13.11 9.51
N GLY A 95 3.72 14.38 9.92
CA GLY A 95 3.22 15.46 9.08
C GLY A 95 1.70 15.54 9.04
N ASP A 96 1.20 16.42 8.17
CA ASP A 96 -0.22 16.67 8.00
C ASP A 96 -0.80 15.82 6.88
N ARG A 97 -2.04 15.37 7.08
CA ARG A 97 -2.76 14.58 6.09
C ARG A 97 -3.06 15.41 4.85
N ASN A 98 -2.82 14.85 3.66
CA ASN A 98 -3.23 15.46 2.39
C ASN A 98 -4.32 14.62 1.68
N GLY A 99 -4.86 15.13 0.57
CA GLY A 99 -5.92 14.44 -0.19
C GLY A 99 -5.55 13.02 -0.64
N GLY A 100 -4.29 12.81 -1.07
CA GLY A 100 -3.81 11.47 -1.45
C GLY A 100 -3.74 10.51 -0.27
N GLY A 101 -3.35 11.00 0.92
CA GLY A 101 -3.36 10.23 2.15
C GLY A 101 -4.77 9.89 2.62
N SER A 102 -5.74 10.80 2.46
CA SER A 102 -7.15 10.50 2.70
C SER A 102 -7.65 9.38 1.78
N SER A 103 -7.36 9.46 0.47
CA SER A 103 -7.73 8.39 -0.47
C SER A 103 -7.12 7.04 -0.11
N LEU A 104 -5.85 7.03 0.34
CA LEU A 104 -5.18 5.81 0.81
C LEU A 104 -5.86 5.23 2.07
N LEU A 105 -6.24 6.08 3.02
CA LEU A 105 -6.92 5.66 4.23
C LEU A 105 -8.33 5.14 3.97
N ASP A 106 -9.09 5.80 3.11
CA ASP A 106 -10.42 5.36 2.67
C ASP A 106 -10.34 4.01 1.97
N PHE A 107 -9.37 3.85 1.06
CA PHE A 107 -9.09 2.58 0.39
C PHE A 107 -8.74 1.48 1.40
N ALA A 108 -7.81 1.74 2.32
CA ALA A 108 -7.43 0.77 3.34
C ALA A 108 -8.63 0.36 4.21
N LYS A 109 -9.47 1.32 4.60
CA LYS A 109 -10.68 1.08 5.39
C LYS A 109 -11.71 0.22 4.63
N ALA A 110 -11.95 0.53 3.36
CA ALA A 110 -12.90 -0.20 2.52
C ALA A 110 -12.52 -1.68 2.32
N PHE A 111 -11.22 -1.99 2.28
CA PHE A 111 -10.70 -3.34 2.07
C PHE A 111 -10.19 -4.01 3.36
N GLU A 112 -10.47 -3.44 4.52
CA GLU A 112 -10.01 -3.93 5.82
C GLU A 112 -8.49 -4.19 5.87
N LEU A 113 -7.72 -3.28 5.28
CA LEU A 113 -6.27 -3.30 5.25
C LEU A 113 -5.69 -2.49 6.41
N VAL A 114 -4.49 -2.84 6.83
CA VAL A 114 -3.70 -2.06 7.81
C VAL A 114 -2.49 -1.49 7.12
N ILE A 115 -2.21 -0.20 7.33
CA ILE A 115 -0.99 0.45 6.90
C ILE A 115 0.14 0.05 7.88
N ALA A 116 0.83 -1.04 7.57
CA ALA A 116 1.78 -1.70 8.45
C ALA A 116 2.88 -0.76 8.93
N ASN A 117 3.42 0.05 8.02
CA ASN A 117 4.53 0.94 8.32
C ASN A 117 4.17 2.09 9.26
N SER A 118 2.87 2.39 9.44
CA SER A 118 2.35 3.36 10.41
C SER A 118 2.15 2.78 11.82
N SER A 119 2.31 1.46 12.01
CA SER A 119 2.02 0.75 13.27
C SER A 119 3.22 0.57 14.20
N PHE A 120 4.41 0.98 13.77
CA PHE A 120 5.63 0.80 14.55
C PHE A 120 6.27 2.15 14.86
N PRO A 121 6.64 2.42 16.13
CA PRO A 121 7.38 3.61 16.48
C PRO A 121 8.75 3.57 15.80
N LYS A 122 9.03 4.60 15.01
CA LYS A 122 10.31 4.76 14.32
C LYS A 122 10.87 6.14 14.62
N ARG A 123 12.20 6.27 14.57
CA ARG A 123 12.82 7.61 14.56
C ARG A 123 12.39 8.31 13.28
N GLU A 124 12.15 9.62 13.32
CA GLU A 124 11.73 10.42 12.15
C GLU A 124 12.60 10.15 10.91
N LYS A 125 13.93 10.06 11.09
CA LYS A 125 14.89 9.72 10.01
C LYS A 125 14.65 8.36 9.31
N HIS A 126 13.90 7.45 9.92
CA HIS A 126 13.52 6.14 9.34
C HIS A 126 12.08 6.12 8.81
N LEU A 127 11.31 7.19 9.00
CA LEU A 127 9.98 7.38 8.42
C LEU A 127 10.05 8.09 7.06
N VAL A 128 11.07 8.92 6.86
CA VAL A 128 11.28 9.63 5.59
C VAL A 128 11.60 8.64 4.48
N THR A 129 10.69 8.54 3.50
CA THR A 129 10.93 7.74 2.29
C THR A 129 11.28 8.61 1.08
N PHE A 130 10.98 9.92 1.15
CA PHE A 130 11.41 10.91 0.18
C PHE A 130 11.99 12.17 0.86
N ARG A 131 13.13 12.65 0.37
CA ARG A 131 13.80 13.86 0.86
C ARG A 131 14.23 14.75 -0.30
N ARG A 132 13.80 16.02 -0.30
CA ARG A 132 14.33 17.08 -1.17
C ARG A 132 14.66 18.31 -0.36
N LEU A 133 15.94 18.72 -0.37
CA LEU A 133 16.48 19.87 0.37
C LEU A 133 16.08 19.84 1.86
N ILE A 134 14.99 20.53 2.20
CA ILE A 134 14.44 20.70 3.55
C ILE A 134 13.18 19.84 3.78
N VAL A 135 12.50 19.41 2.72
CA VAL A 135 11.24 18.66 2.78
C VAL A 135 11.54 17.17 2.96
N LYS A 136 10.88 16.58 3.96
CA LYS A 136 10.88 15.15 4.26
C LYS A 136 9.43 14.67 4.19
N THR A 137 9.16 13.61 3.44
CA THR A 137 7.82 13.04 3.33
C THR A 137 7.89 11.52 3.45
N GLN A 138 6.82 10.94 3.97
CA GLN A 138 6.55 9.51 3.91
C GLN A 138 5.47 9.32 2.86
N ILE A 139 5.81 8.65 1.78
CA ILE A 139 4.90 8.42 0.64
C ILE A 139 4.87 6.95 0.25
N ASP A 140 5.85 6.17 0.71
CA ASP A 140 5.87 4.73 0.50
C ASP A 140 5.16 4.03 1.66
N TYR A 141 4.19 3.18 1.32
CA TYR A 141 3.38 2.44 2.29
C TYR A 141 3.35 0.95 1.99
N LEU A 142 3.20 0.18 3.06
CA LEU A 142 2.97 -1.26 3.00
C LEU A 142 1.63 -1.57 3.67
N LEU A 143 0.72 -2.17 2.92
CA LEU A 143 -0.59 -2.57 3.38
C LEU A 143 -0.70 -4.09 3.38
N LEU A 144 -1.40 -4.62 4.36
CA LEU A 144 -1.77 -6.03 4.46
C LEU A 144 -3.21 -6.17 4.95
N ARG A 145 -3.85 -7.31 4.73
CA ARG A 145 -5.17 -7.56 5.32
C ARG A 145 -5.07 -7.54 6.85
N ARG A 146 -6.11 -7.04 7.52
CA ARG A 146 -6.16 -7.05 8.98
C ARG A 146 -6.07 -8.46 9.57
N CYS A 147 -6.63 -9.47 8.88
CA CYS A 147 -6.52 -10.88 9.30
C CYS A 147 -5.11 -11.47 9.13
N ASP A 148 -4.27 -10.88 8.27
CA ASP A 148 -2.88 -11.31 8.08
C ASP A 148 -1.93 -10.69 9.12
N ARG A 149 -2.46 -9.85 10.03
CA ARG A 149 -1.71 -9.27 11.14
C ARG A 149 -1.47 -10.37 12.19
N GLY A 150 -0.22 -10.84 12.24
CA GLY A 150 0.25 -11.86 13.19
C GLY A 150 0.11 -11.47 14.66
#